data_AF-A0A1F6A304-F1
#
_entry.id   AF-A0A1F6A304-F1
#
_cell.length_a   1.000
_cell.length_b   1.000
_cell.length_c   1.000
_cell.angle_alpha   90.00
_cell.angle_beta   90.00
_cell.angle_gamma   90.00
#
_symmetry.space_group_name_H-M   'P 1'
#
loop_
_entity.id
_entity.type
_entity.pdbx_description
1 polymer ?
#
loop_
_entity_poly.entity_id
_entity_poly.type
_entity_poly.pdbx_seq_one_letter_code
_entity_poly.pdbx_strand_id
1 'polypeptide(L)'
;MSKSLPHVEQFNHTKHLPQTVSDKTSDLFYILTALYIASSEEKVITKLTLEKALFKTSQMLAENEGASFLNTYFYINTLGPHNNIFYKYLEELEKAGLIETQGRNLFLTPKGLAFISGSIDKIASHKDLLEVILLLKDRVETYSDNPNRAIEETHSQKVVDSTDRGKVKTVKELITEIKPEQQFERPSQFKYIDPSPTKKTKKMEIPARVINDLENALANVEREDFEKEENINLLFA
;
A
#
# COMPACT_ATOMS: atom_id res chain seq x y z
N MET A 1 -7.19 13.04 38.98
CA MET A 1 -7.18 13.83 37.73
C MET A 1 -7.44 12.88 36.56
N SER A 2 -8.60 13.00 35.92
CA SER A 2 -8.95 12.21 34.73
C SER A 2 -8.10 12.73 33.56
N LYS A 3 -7.10 11.95 33.13
CA LYS A 3 -6.45 12.19 31.84
C LYS A 3 -7.50 11.85 30.79
N SER A 4 -8.06 12.87 30.14
CA SER A 4 -8.89 12.67 28.95
C SER A 4 -8.09 11.83 27.97
N LEU A 5 -8.66 10.68 27.57
CA LEU A 5 -8.10 9.87 26.50
C LEU A 5 -7.89 10.76 25.27
N PRO A 6 -6.77 10.64 24.54
CA PRO A 6 -6.61 11.32 23.26
C PRO A 6 -7.82 11.00 22.39
N HIS A 7 -8.31 11.99 21.63
CA HIS A 7 -9.44 11.83 20.73
C HIS A 7 -9.18 10.62 19.82
N VAL A 8 -9.96 9.55 19.99
CA VAL A 8 -9.88 8.35 19.17
C VAL A 8 -10.87 8.54 18.04
N GLU A 9 -10.39 8.92 16.85
CA GLU A 9 -11.21 8.88 15.64
C GLU A 9 -11.39 7.42 15.22
N GLN A 10 -12.62 7.05 14.86
CA GLN A 10 -12.89 5.76 14.24
C GLN A 10 -12.18 5.71 12.88
N PHE A 11 -11.42 4.64 12.62
CA PHE A 11 -10.81 4.41 11.32
C PHE A 11 -11.85 4.58 10.21
N ASN A 12 -11.60 5.55 9.34
CA ASN A 12 -12.48 5.81 8.22
C ASN A 12 -11.87 5.22 6.96
N HIS A 13 -12.26 3.99 6.63
CA HIS A 13 -11.76 3.26 5.46
C HIS A 13 -11.83 4.07 4.17
N THR A 14 -12.87 4.89 3.99
CA THR A 14 -13.01 5.69 2.76
C THR A 14 -11.95 6.78 2.63
N LYS A 15 -11.33 7.24 3.73
CA LYS A 15 -10.19 8.18 3.65
C LYS A 15 -8.87 7.52 3.24
N HIS A 16 -8.81 6.19 3.27
CA HIS A 16 -7.60 5.38 3.06
C HIS A 16 -7.60 4.65 1.71
N LEU A 17 -8.55 5.00 0.84
CA LEU A 17 -8.71 4.49 -0.50
C LEU A 17 -8.54 5.62 -1.53
N PRO A 18 -8.18 5.30 -2.80
CA PRO A 18 -8.22 6.27 -3.88
C PRO A 18 -9.62 6.89 -4.00
N GLN A 19 -9.68 8.22 -4.11
CA GLN A 19 -10.96 8.93 -4.27
C GLN A 19 -11.30 9.15 -5.74
N THR A 20 -10.31 9.03 -6.61
CA THR A 20 -10.43 9.26 -8.04
C THR A 20 -9.73 8.17 -8.82
N VAL A 21 -10.09 8.05 -10.11
CA VAL A 21 -9.36 7.18 -11.05
C VAL A 21 -7.88 7.56 -11.08
N SER A 22 -7.57 8.86 -11.11
CA SER A 22 -6.18 9.34 -11.12
C SER A 22 -5.40 8.92 -9.88
N ASP A 23 -6.03 8.90 -8.70
CA ASP A 23 -5.39 8.44 -7.46
C ASP A 23 -5.01 6.96 -7.57
N LYS A 24 -5.91 6.13 -8.11
CA LYS A 24 -5.63 4.70 -8.34
C LYS A 24 -4.53 4.50 -9.38
N THR A 25 -4.63 5.22 -10.50
CA THR A 25 -3.61 5.21 -11.55
C THR A 25 -2.24 5.60 -11.00
N SER A 26 -2.20 6.54 -10.06
CA SER A 26 -0.97 6.91 -9.36
C SER A 26 -0.39 5.72 -8.56
N ASP A 27 -1.21 5.01 -7.81
CA ASP A 27 -0.75 3.84 -7.05
C ASP A 27 -0.23 2.73 -7.99
N LEU A 28 -0.93 2.47 -9.10
CA LEU A 28 -0.51 1.52 -10.14
C LEU A 28 0.83 1.90 -10.78
N PHE A 29 1.07 3.19 -11.00
CA PHE A 29 2.35 3.69 -11.50
C PHE A 29 3.50 3.35 -10.54
N TYR A 30 3.32 3.52 -9.24
CA TYR A 30 4.38 3.21 -8.27
C TYR A 30 4.62 1.70 -8.11
N ILE A 31 3.62 0.87 -8.33
CA ILE A 31 3.79 -0.59 -8.45
C ILE A 31 4.69 -0.93 -9.64
N LEU A 32 4.36 -0.39 -10.82
CA LEU A 32 5.17 -0.59 -12.03
C LEU A 32 6.60 -0.06 -11.84
N THR A 33 6.77 1.05 -11.14
CA THR A 33 8.08 1.63 -10.80
C THR A 33 8.90 0.69 -9.92
N ALA A 34 8.30 0.09 -8.88
CA ALA A 34 8.98 -0.89 -8.04
C ALA A 34 9.44 -2.11 -8.85
N LEU A 35 8.59 -2.61 -9.75
CA LEU A 35 8.91 -3.73 -10.65
C LEU A 35 10.01 -3.36 -11.66
N TYR A 36 10.00 -2.11 -12.16
CA TYR A 36 11.05 -1.58 -13.04
C TYR A 36 12.40 -1.53 -12.35
N ILE A 37 12.44 -1.06 -11.11
CA ILE A 37 13.65 -1.05 -10.29
C ILE A 37 14.14 -2.48 -10.07
N ALA A 38 13.26 -3.39 -9.64
CA ALA A 38 13.62 -4.79 -9.43
C ALA A 38 14.22 -5.41 -10.70
N SER A 39 13.60 -5.20 -11.86
CA SER A 39 14.10 -5.67 -13.16
C SER A 39 15.46 -5.06 -13.52
N SER A 40 15.69 -3.79 -13.21
CA SER A 40 16.95 -3.09 -13.52
C SER A 40 18.10 -3.52 -12.62
N GLU A 41 17.79 -3.95 -11.41
CA GLU A 41 18.75 -4.46 -10.40
C GLU A 41 18.87 -6.00 -10.42
N GLU A 42 18.30 -6.66 -11.44
CA GLU A 42 18.25 -8.12 -11.57
C GLU A 42 17.68 -8.84 -10.33
N LYS A 43 16.72 -8.20 -9.65
CA LYS A 43 16.01 -8.72 -8.49
C LYS A 43 14.67 -9.30 -8.87
N VAL A 44 14.24 -10.29 -8.09
CA VAL A 44 12.89 -10.85 -8.16
C VAL A 44 12.10 -10.37 -6.96
N ILE A 45 10.94 -9.76 -7.20
CA ILE A 45 10.01 -9.39 -6.13
C ILE A 45 8.77 -10.28 -6.16
N THR A 46 8.25 -10.55 -4.97
CA THR A 46 6.97 -11.21 -4.74
C THR A 46 5.92 -10.17 -4.33
N LYS A 47 4.64 -10.55 -4.30
CA LYS A 47 3.58 -9.67 -3.76
C LYS A 47 3.94 -9.12 -2.39
N LEU A 48 4.40 -10.00 -1.49
CA LEU A 48 4.83 -9.62 -0.15
C LEU A 48 5.98 -8.60 -0.20
N THR A 49 7.08 -8.89 -0.89
CA THR A 49 8.25 -7.99 -0.89
C THR A 49 7.99 -6.66 -1.58
N LEU A 50 7.06 -6.63 -2.54
CA LEU A 50 6.56 -5.42 -3.16
C LEU A 50 5.75 -4.56 -2.16
N GLU A 51 4.79 -5.15 -1.46
CA GLU A 51 4.05 -4.47 -0.38
C GLU A 51 5.04 -3.90 0.66
N LYS A 52 5.99 -4.73 1.11
CA LYS A 52 7.10 -4.34 2.00
C LYS A 52 7.82 -3.08 1.55
N ALA A 53 8.22 -3.04 0.30
CA ALA A 53 8.93 -1.91 -0.26
C ALA A 53 8.06 -0.65 -0.27
N LEU A 54 6.83 -0.75 -0.77
CA LEU A 54 5.90 0.37 -0.90
C LEU A 54 5.50 0.96 0.47
N PHE A 55 5.18 0.13 1.45
CA PHE A 55 4.82 0.58 2.80
C PHE A 55 5.98 1.26 3.49
N LYS A 56 7.17 0.62 3.48
CA LYS A 56 8.32 1.17 4.20
C LYS A 56 8.77 2.49 3.57
N THR A 57 8.67 2.61 2.25
CA THR A 57 8.89 3.88 1.54
C THR A 57 7.88 4.94 1.99
N SER A 58 6.60 4.58 2.09
CA SER A 58 5.53 5.51 2.49
C SER A 58 5.74 6.02 3.92
N GLN A 59 6.08 5.11 4.84
CA GLN A 59 6.40 5.41 6.23
C GLN A 59 7.61 6.35 6.33
N MET A 60 8.70 6.06 5.62
CA MET A 60 9.90 6.90 5.63
C MET A 60 9.63 8.29 5.05
N LEU A 61 8.86 8.38 3.96
CA LEU A 61 8.50 9.65 3.35
C LEU A 61 7.60 10.49 4.27
N ALA A 62 6.65 9.86 4.96
CA ALA A 62 5.80 10.53 5.92
C ALA A 62 6.59 11.03 7.15
N GLU A 63 7.53 10.23 7.66
CA GLU A 63 8.35 10.57 8.83
C GLU A 63 9.39 11.67 8.52
N ASN A 64 10.03 11.62 7.36
CA ASN A 64 11.13 12.52 7.01
C ASN A 64 10.65 13.82 6.33
N GLU A 65 9.74 13.71 5.38
CA GLU A 65 9.33 14.81 4.50
C GLU A 65 7.91 15.30 4.78
N GLY A 66 7.15 14.58 5.62
CA GLY A 66 5.72 14.86 5.82
C GLY A 66 4.93 14.72 4.52
N ALA A 67 5.30 13.76 3.68
CA ALA A 67 4.71 13.56 2.36
C ALA A 67 4.19 12.12 2.15
N SER A 68 3.27 11.96 1.20
CA SER A 68 2.73 10.65 0.77
C SER A 68 2.76 10.55 -0.76
N PHE A 69 3.08 9.37 -1.26
CA PHE A 69 3.06 9.07 -2.69
C PHE A 69 1.99 8.04 -3.07
N LEU A 70 1.45 7.30 -2.09
CA LEU A 70 0.33 6.39 -2.28
C LEU A 70 -0.97 7.01 -1.75
N ASN A 71 -2.07 6.68 -2.42
CA ASN A 71 -3.42 7.00 -2.00
C ASN A 71 -4.07 5.84 -1.25
N THR A 72 -3.76 4.59 -1.61
CA THR A 72 -4.13 3.41 -0.82
C THR A 72 -3.24 3.26 0.40
N TYR A 73 -3.86 3.23 1.58
CA TYR A 73 -3.21 2.85 2.84
C TYR A 73 -3.33 1.35 3.07
N PHE A 74 -2.23 0.70 3.50
CA PHE A 74 -2.22 -0.74 3.76
C PHE A 74 -1.28 -1.10 4.93
N TYR A 75 -1.50 -2.30 5.50
CA TYR A 75 -0.70 -2.86 6.59
C TYR A 75 -0.22 -4.25 6.21
N ILE A 76 1.05 -4.55 6.42
CA ILE A 76 1.70 -5.71 5.80
C ILE A 76 1.64 -6.96 6.68
N ASN A 77 1.78 -6.79 7.99
CA ASN A 77 1.86 -7.90 8.93
C ASN A 77 0.55 -8.14 9.67
N THR A 78 -0.37 -7.18 9.64
CA THR A 78 -1.74 -7.41 10.05
C THR A 78 -2.53 -7.81 8.82
N LEU A 79 -3.58 -8.61 9.03
CA LEU A 79 -4.65 -8.88 8.05
C LEU A 79 -5.37 -7.56 7.73
N GLY A 80 -4.65 -6.61 7.16
CA GLY A 80 -5.11 -5.26 6.90
C GLY A 80 -6.27 -5.33 5.93
N PRO A 81 -7.34 -4.55 6.15
CA PRO A 81 -8.55 -4.63 5.34
C PRO A 81 -8.34 -4.33 3.84
N HIS A 82 -7.15 -3.84 3.46
CA HIS A 82 -6.84 -3.34 2.11
C HIS A 82 -5.74 -4.13 1.37
N ASN A 83 -5.20 -5.22 1.94
CA ASN A 83 -4.18 -6.02 1.23
C ASN A 83 -4.76 -6.68 -0.03
N ASN A 84 -6.06 -6.99 -0.01
CA ASN A 84 -6.76 -7.53 -1.18
C ASN A 84 -6.93 -6.50 -2.31
N ILE A 85 -6.93 -5.20 -2.00
CA ILE A 85 -6.96 -4.13 -3.02
C ILE A 85 -5.66 -4.14 -3.82
N PHE A 86 -4.54 -4.40 -3.14
CA PHE A 86 -3.26 -4.53 -3.81
C PHE A 86 -3.23 -5.73 -4.78
N TYR A 87 -3.89 -6.83 -4.43
CA TYR A 87 -4.04 -7.95 -5.36
C TYR A 87 -4.87 -7.59 -6.58
N LYS A 88 -5.95 -6.83 -6.42
CA LYS A 88 -6.76 -6.31 -7.54
C LYS A 88 -5.94 -5.41 -8.45
N TYR A 89 -5.09 -4.55 -7.90
CA TYR A 89 -4.17 -3.72 -8.70
C TYR A 89 -3.23 -4.57 -9.56
N LEU A 90 -2.66 -5.64 -9.00
CA LEU A 90 -1.83 -6.56 -9.77
C LEU A 90 -2.63 -7.27 -10.86
N GLU A 91 -3.87 -7.69 -10.59
CA GLU A 91 -4.75 -8.29 -11.60
C GLU A 91 -5.09 -7.32 -12.73
N GLU A 92 -5.35 -6.03 -12.43
CA GLU A 92 -5.57 -5.01 -13.45
C GLU A 92 -4.35 -4.84 -14.37
N LEU A 93 -3.14 -4.77 -13.78
CA LEU A 93 -1.89 -4.67 -14.53
C LEU A 93 -1.61 -5.92 -15.37
N GLU A 94 -1.95 -7.10 -14.87
CA GLU A 94 -1.80 -8.37 -15.57
C GLU A 94 -2.79 -8.49 -16.74
N LYS A 95 -4.06 -8.13 -16.54
CA LYS A 95 -5.09 -8.04 -17.60
C LYS A 95 -4.70 -7.02 -18.68
N ALA A 96 -4.04 -5.92 -18.30
CA ALA A 96 -3.49 -4.95 -19.24
C ALA A 96 -2.25 -5.46 -20.00
N GLY A 97 -1.71 -6.62 -19.61
CA GLY A 97 -0.49 -7.20 -20.15
C GLY A 97 0.76 -6.39 -19.83
N LEU A 98 0.76 -5.62 -18.73
CA LEU A 98 1.91 -4.83 -18.27
C LEU A 98 2.80 -5.62 -17.32
N ILE A 99 2.22 -6.55 -16.56
CA ILE A 99 2.97 -7.47 -15.69
C ILE A 99 2.59 -8.92 -16.01
N GLU A 100 3.41 -9.84 -15.54
CA GLU A 100 3.09 -11.27 -15.49
C GLU A 100 3.45 -11.84 -14.12
N THR A 101 2.60 -12.75 -13.63
CA THR A 101 2.84 -13.49 -12.40
C THR A 101 3.32 -14.91 -12.70
N GLN A 102 4.49 -15.29 -12.21
CA GLN A 102 4.98 -16.68 -12.27
C GLN A 102 5.10 -17.24 -10.86
N GLY A 103 4.11 -18.04 -10.44
CA GLY A 103 4.01 -18.53 -9.08
C GLY A 103 3.82 -17.37 -8.10
N ARG A 104 4.84 -17.08 -7.29
CA ARG A 104 4.83 -15.95 -6.34
C ARG A 104 5.54 -14.70 -6.87
N ASN A 105 6.23 -14.82 -7.99
CA ASN A 105 7.12 -13.81 -8.53
C ASN A 105 6.37 -12.91 -9.51
N LEU A 106 6.70 -11.63 -9.48
CA LEU A 106 6.10 -10.60 -10.33
C LEU A 106 7.17 -10.10 -11.30
N PHE A 107 6.82 -9.99 -12.57
CA PHE A 107 7.71 -9.48 -13.61
C PHE A 107 7.01 -8.44 -14.47
N LEU A 108 7.77 -7.51 -15.04
CA LEU A 108 7.28 -6.67 -16.13
C LEU A 108 7.27 -7.50 -17.42
N THR A 109 6.20 -7.37 -18.19
CA THR A 109 6.23 -7.82 -19.59
C THR A 109 7.08 -6.85 -20.42
N PRO A 110 7.48 -7.21 -21.66
CA PRO A 110 8.12 -6.25 -22.56
C PRO A 110 7.29 -4.98 -22.79
N LYS A 111 5.96 -5.10 -22.81
CA LYS A 111 5.04 -3.96 -22.91
C LYS A 111 5.08 -3.10 -21.65
N GLY A 112 5.05 -3.72 -20.47
CA GLY A 112 5.17 -3.00 -19.19
C GLY A 112 6.49 -2.28 -19.04
N LEU A 113 7.60 -2.93 -19.41
CA LEU A 113 8.94 -2.35 -19.38
C LEU A 113 9.06 -1.12 -20.28
N ALA A 114 8.59 -1.22 -21.53
CA ALA A 114 8.60 -0.09 -22.47
C ALA A 114 7.71 1.07 -21.99
N PHE A 115 6.57 0.76 -21.38
CA PHE A 115 5.67 1.77 -20.81
C PHE A 115 6.32 2.52 -19.65
N ILE A 116 6.83 1.78 -18.66
CA ILE A 116 7.31 2.38 -17.41
C ILE A 116 8.61 3.14 -17.62
N SER A 117 9.54 2.62 -18.45
CA SER A 117 10.80 3.33 -18.75
C SER A 117 10.53 4.70 -19.38
N GLY A 118 9.66 4.76 -20.39
CA GLY A 118 9.25 6.02 -21.01
C GLY A 118 8.48 6.95 -20.06
N SER A 119 7.89 6.42 -18.99
CA SER A 119 7.23 7.21 -17.94
C SER A 119 8.23 7.77 -16.93
N ILE A 120 9.24 6.99 -16.54
CA ILE A 120 10.37 7.43 -15.71
C ILE A 120 11.12 8.59 -16.39
N ASP A 121 11.38 8.49 -17.70
CA ASP A 121 12.04 9.57 -18.45
C ASP A 121 11.25 10.89 -18.40
N LYS A 122 9.92 10.82 -18.45
CA LYS A 122 9.05 12.02 -18.38
C LYS A 122 9.05 12.68 -17.01
N ILE A 123 9.38 11.94 -15.95
CA ILE A 123 9.44 12.48 -14.58
C ILE A 123 10.86 12.77 -14.12
N ALA A 124 11.88 12.52 -14.95
CA ALA A 124 13.29 12.73 -14.59
C ALA A 124 13.65 14.18 -14.20
N SER A 125 12.82 15.16 -14.57
CA SER A 125 12.97 16.57 -14.15
C SER A 125 12.29 16.92 -12.82
N HIS A 126 11.52 15.99 -12.23
CA HIS A 126 10.72 16.21 -11.02
C HIS A 126 11.48 15.70 -9.80
N LYS A 127 12.17 16.61 -9.11
CA LYS A 127 13.04 16.28 -7.96
C LYS A 127 12.33 15.46 -6.87
N ASP A 128 11.11 15.86 -6.51
CA ASP A 128 10.34 15.19 -5.47
C ASP A 128 10.00 13.74 -5.84
N LEU A 129 9.70 13.47 -7.11
CA LEU A 129 9.40 12.13 -7.59
C LEU A 129 10.66 11.26 -7.68
N LEU A 130 11.80 11.85 -8.04
CA LEU A 130 13.09 11.16 -8.02
C LEU A 130 13.47 10.74 -6.60
N GLU A 131 13.19 11.57 -5.60
CA GLU A 131 13.41 11.21 -4.20
C GLU A 131 12.58 9.99 -3.78
N VAL A 132 11.30 9.96 -4.16
CA VAL A 132 10.44 8.77 -3.94
C VAL A 132 11.03 7.53 -4.61
N ILE A 133 11.51 7.64 -5.85
CA ILE A 133 12.11 6.53 -6.60
C ILE A 133 13.40 6.03 -5.92
N LEU A 134 14.24 6.93 -5.43
CA LEU A 134 15.48 6.57 -4.74
C LEU A 134 15.18 5.83 -3.43
N LEU A 135 14.24 6.32 -2.63
CA LEU A 135 13.80 5.64 -1.42
C LEU A 135 13.19 4.27 -1.75
N LEU A 136 12.31 4.22 -2.75
CA LEU A 136 11.68 2.98 -3.19
C LEU A 136 12.71 1.96 -3.66
N LYS A 137 13.75 2.39 -4.39
CA LYS A 137 14.84 1.52 -4.85
C LYS A 137 15.54 0.83 -3.71
N ASP A 138 16.00 1.60 -2.74
CA ASP A 138 16.68 1.09 -1.55
C ASP A 138 15.79 0.09 -0.77
N ARG A 139 14.47 0.31 -0.74
CA ARG A 139 13.53 -0.63 -0.11
C ARG A 139 13.28 -1.89 -0.97
N VAL A 140 13.16 -1.76 -2.29
CA VAL A 140 13.04 -2.91 -3.21
C VAL A 140 14.25 -3.83 -3.08
N GLU A 141 15.47 -3.29 -3.11
CA GLU A 141 16.69 -4.07 -2.92
C GLU A 141 16.69 -4.77 -1.56
N THR A 142 16.42 -4.01 -0.48
CA THR A 142 16.40 -4.51 0.90
C THR A 142 15.49 -5.74 1.06
N TYR A 143 14.26 -5.68 0.53
CA TYR A 143 13.28 -6.74 0.73
C TYR A 143 13.38 -7.85 -0.32
N SER A 144 13.98 -7.59 -1.49
CA SER A 144 14.32 -8.64 -2.44
C SER A 144 15.46 -9.51 -1.91
N ASP A 145 16.49 -8.90 -1.32
CA ASP A 145 17.65 -9.62 -0.78
C ASP A 145 17.33 -10.39 0.51
N ASN A 146 16.39 -9.87 1.31
CA ASN A 146 15.92 -10.54 2.50
C ASN A 146 14.39 -10.46 2.63
N PRO A 147 13.65 -11.36 1.95
CA PRO A 147 12.19 -11.37 1.99
C PRO A 147 11.62 -11.59 3.39
N ASN A 148 12.36 -12.27 4.26
CA ASN A 148 11.99 -12.56 5.64
C ASN A 148 12.30 -11.39 6.60
N ARG A 149 12.93 -10.31 6.12
CA ARG A 149 13.19 -9.12 6.93
C ARG A 149 11.88 -8.59 7.47
N ALA A 150 11.82 -8.45 8.80
CA ALA A 150 10.66 -7.92 9.48
C ALA A 150 10.44 -6.45 9.10
N ILE A 151 9.17 -6.03 9.12
CA ILE A 151 8.79 -4.62 9.06
C ILE A 151 8.31 -4.22 10.42
N GLU A 152 8.89 -3.14 10.91
CA GLU A 152 8.36 -2.43 12.06
C GLU A 152 7.29 -1.45 11.58
N GLU A 153 6.03 -1.81 11.80
CA GLU A 153 4.89 -0.91 11.58
C GLU A 153 4.90 0.12 12.73
N THR A 154 5.29 1.36 12.46
CA THR A 154 5.54 2.42 13.47
C THR A 154 4.31 3.28 13.76
N HIS A 155 3.24 3.17 12.97
CA HIS A 155 2.07 4.05 13.11
C HIS A 155 0.96 3.34 13.88
N SER A 156 0.76 3.81 15.12
CA SER A 156 -0.37 3.50 16.01
C SER A 156 -0.76 2.01 16.04
N GLN A 157 0.17 1.17 16.52
CA GLN A 157 -0.10 -0.15 17.09
C GLN A 157 -1.01 -0.01 18.31
N LYS A 158 -2.21 0.53 18.17
CA LYS A 158 -3.15 0.79 19.23
C LYS A 158 -4.52 0.55 18.64
N VAL A 159 -5.12 -0.52 19.10
CA VAL A 159 -6.42 -1.01 18.69
C VAL A 159 -7.32 -0.90 19.91
N VAL A 160 -8.52 -0.35 19.74
CA VAL A 160 -9.51 -0.36 20.81
C VAL A 160 -10.20 -1.72 20.80
N ASP A 161 -9.94 -2.53 21.83
CA ASP A 161 -10.62 -3.79 22.07
C ASP A 161 -12.02 -3.51 22.63
N SER A 162 -13.05 -3.69 21.80
CA SER A 162 -14.44 -3.47 22.21
C SER A 162 -14.95 -4.52 23.20
N THR A 163 -14.26 -5.65 23.35
CA THR A 163 -14.62 -6.73 24.29
C THR A 163 -14.01 -6.50 25.67
N ASP A 164 -12.87 -5.81 25.74
CA ASP A 164 -12.20 -5.41 26.99
C ASP A 164 -12.45 -3.93 27.33
N ARG A 165 -13.74 -3.56 27.42
CA ARG A 165 -14.20 -2.22 27.89
C ARG A 165 -13.57 -1.03 27.15
N GLY A 166 -13.17 -1.20 25.89
CA GLY A 166 -12.54 -0.13 25.11
C GLY A 166 -11.10 0.15 25.49
N LYS A 167 -10.39 -0.82 26.08
CA LYS A 167 -8.95 -0.69 26.31
C LYS A 167 -8.20 -0.55 24.99
N VAL A 168 -7.18 0.29 25.02
CA VAL A 168 -6.26 0.49 23.92
C VAL A 168 -5.13 -0.54 24.07
N LYS A 169 -5.09 -1.54 23.20
CA LYS A 169 -4.08 -2.59 23.15
C LYS A 169 -3.16 -2.41 21.95
N THR A 170 -1.93 -2.85 22.05
CA THR A 170 -1.06 -2.93 20.89
C THR A 170 -1.39 -4.12 20.00
N VAL A 171 -1.13 -3.98 18.70
CA VAL A 171 -1.24 -5.10 17.74
C VAL A 171 -0.38 -6.29 18.21
N LYS A 172 0.78 -6.02 18.81
CA LYS A 172 1.67 -7.04 19.37
C LYS A 172 1.08 -7.76 20.60
N GLU A 173 0.42 -7.02 21.50
CA GLU A 173 -0.32 -7.59 22.64
C GLU A 173 -1.46 -8.48 22.14
N LEU A 174 -2.20 -8.05 21.12
CA LEU A 174 -3.23 -8.85 20.49
C LEU A 174 -2.70 -10.14 19.87
N ILE A 175 -1.62 -10.07 19.08
CA ILE A 175 -0.98 -11.27 18.48
C ILE A 175 -0.52 -12.27 19.54
N THR A 176 -0.11 -11.80 20.71
CA THR A 176 0.38 -12.67 21.81
C THR A 176 -0.78 -13.28 22.61
N GLU A 177 -1.93 -12.62 22.69
CA GLU A 177 -3.14 -13.08 23.38
C GLU A 177 -3.98 -14.06 22.53
N ILE A 178 -3.82 -14.03 21.21
CA ILE A 178 -4.55 -14.88 20.26
C ILE A 178 -3.95 -16.28 20.23
N LYS A 179 -4.76 -17.29 20.56
CA LYS A 179 -4.41 -18.69 20.29
C LYS A 179 -4.58 -18.95 18.77
N PRO A 180 -3.60 -19.55 18.07
CA PRO A 180 -3.66 -19.80 16.62
C PRO A 180 -4.91 -20.57 16.15
N GLU A 181 -5.54 -21.28 17.07
CA GLU A 181 -6.66 -22.20 16.84
C GLU A 181 -8.04 -21.52 16.97
N GLN A 182 -8.10 -20.25 17.40
CA GLN A 182 -9.35 -19.53 17.63
C GLN A 182 -9.90 -18.94 16.31
N GLN A 183 -11.06 -19.41 15.87
CA GLN A 183 -11.80 -18.77 14.78
C GLN A 183 -12.21 -17.35 15.20
N PHE A 184 -11.89 -16.37 14.37
CA PHE A 184 -12.26 -14.97 14.60
C PHE A 184 -13.77 -14.80 14.48
N GLU A 185 -14.46 -14.69 15.61
CA GLU A 185 -15.84 -14.23 15.63
C GLU A 185 -15.89 -12.69 15.52
N ARG A 186 -16.08 -12.22 14.28
CA ARG A 186 -16.67 -10.93 13.86
C ARG A 186 -15.71 -9.78 13.49
N PRO A 187 -16.02 -9.02 12.41
CA PRO A 187 -15.20 -7.95 11.84
C PRO A 187 -15.12 -6.64 12.66
N SER A 188 -15.67 -6.59 13.88
CA SER A 188 -15.87 -5.34 14.64
C SER A 188 -15.02 -5.17 15.91
N GLN A 189 -14.12 -6.11 16.22
CA GLN A 189 -13.40 -6.10 17.51
C GLN A 189 -12.23 -5.12 17.58
N PHE A 190 -11.78 -4.60 16.43
CA PHE A 190 -10.56 -3.80 16.33
C PHE A 190 -10.82 -2.47 15.63
N LYS A 191 -10.81 -1.37 16.39
CA LYS A 191 -10.80 -0.02 15.80
C LYS A 191 -9.35 0.41 15.60
N TYR A 192 -8.92 0.49 14.34
CA TYR A 192 -7.63 1.10 13.99
C TYR A 192 -7.68 2.58 14.37
N ILE A 193 -6.59 3.10 14.94
CA ILE A 193 -6.46 4.52 15.20
C ILE A 193 -5.81 5.13 13.97
N ASP A 194 -6.56 5.96 13.26
CA ASP A 194 -6.03 6.82 12.20
C ASP A 194 -4.88 7.63 12.82
N PRO A 195 -3.62 7.40 12.42
CA PRO A 195 -2.54 8.25 12.86
C PRO A 195 -2.75 9.57 12.15
N SER A 196 -3.63 10.43 12.67
CA SER A 196 -3.79 11.77 12.12
C SER A 196 -2.39 12.37 12.04
N PRO A 197 -1.84 12.63 10.84
CA PRO A 197 -0.77 13.58 10.78
C PRO A 197 -1.50 14.89 11.11
N THR A 198 -1.29 15.38 12.33
CA THR A 198 -1.74 16.73 12.73
C THR A 198 -1.13 17.81 11.83
N LYS A 199 -0.24 17.42 10.89
CA LYS A 199 0.28 18.23 9.80
C LYS A 199 -0.33 17.77 8.47
N LYS A 200 -0.73 18.73 7.63
CA LYS A 200 -1.09 18.48 6.23
C LYS A 200 0.04 17.73 5.54
N THR A 201 -0.21 16.49 5.12
CA THR A 201 0.73 15.70 4.33
C THR A 201 0.81 16.24 2.92
N LYS A 202 2.01 16.51 2.41
CA LYS A 202 2.23 16.86 0.99
C LYS A 202 1.98 15.63 0.12
N LYS A 203 1.07 15.71 -0.85
CA LYS A 203 0.90 14.63 -1.84
C LYS A 203 1.95 14.77 -2.95
N MET A 204 2.60 13.67 -3.31
CA MET A 204 3.51 13.59 -4.44
C MET A 204 2.68 13.34 -5.71
N GLU A 205 2.53 14.38 -6.53
CA GLU A 205 1.70 14.32 -7.73
C GLU A 205 2.51 13.87 -8.95
N ILE A 206 2.03 12.83 -9.62
CA ILE A 206 2.57 12.38 -10.91
C ILE A 206 2.04 13.31 -12.01
N PRO A 207 2.87 13.70 -13.00
CA PRO A 207 2.42 14.56 -14.09
C PRO A 207 1.23 13.95 -14.83
N ALA A 208 0.22 14.77 -15.11
CA ALA A 208 -1.02 14.35 -15.78
C ALA A 208 -0.80 13.58 -17.09
N ARG A 209 0.27 13.91 -17.83
CA ARG A 209 0.64 13.18 -19.04
C ARG A 209 0.95 11.70 -18.77
N VAL A 210 1.67 11.39 -17.69
CA VAL A 210 2.01 10.01 -17.31
C VAL A 210 0.77 9.28 -16.83
N ILE A 211 -0.08 9.94 -16.04
CA ILE A 211 -1.38 9.40 -15.62
C ILE A 211 -2.23 9.04 -16.85
N ASN A 212 -2.41 9.97 -17.79
CA ASN A 212 -3.19 9.75 -19.01
C ASN A 212 -2.62 8.60 -19.86
N ASP A 213 -1.30 8.50 -19.97
CA ASP A 213 -0.66 7.40 -20.71
C ASP A 213 -0.97 6.04 -20.06
N LEU A 214 -0.94 5.95 -18.73
CA LEU A 214 -1.30 4.72 -18.01
C LEU A 214 -2.81 4.42 -18.12
N GLU A 215 -3.66 5.43 -17.99
CA GLU A 215 -5.11 5.25 -18.15
C GLU A 215 -5.47 4.73 -19.54
N ASN A 216 -4.78 5.21 -20.58
CA ASN A 216 -4.92 4.70 -21.95
C ASN A 216 -4.46 3.24 -22.07
N ALA A 217 -3.36 2.86 -21.40
CA ALA A 217 -2.89 1.47 -21.37
C ALA A 217 -3.87 0.53 -20.65
N LEU A 218 -4.66 1.08 -19.71
CA LEU A 218 -5.68 0.38 -18.93
C LEU A 218 -7.10 0.46 -19.54
N ALA A 219 -7.30 1.17 -20.66
CA ALA A 219 -8.64 1.54 -21.15
C ALA A 219 -9.57 0.35 -21.47
N ASN A 220 -9.01 -0.82 -21.78
CA ASN A 220 -9.76 -2.04 -22.10
C ASN A 220 -9.85 -3.03 -20.91
N VAL A 221 -9.35 -2.64 -19.74
CA VAL A 221 -9.45 -3.46 -18.53
C VAL A 221 -10.67 -2.98 -17.74
N GLU A 222 -11.58 -3.90 -17.44
CA GLU A 222 -12.70 -3.62 -16.57
C GLU A 222 -12.17 -3.19 -15.20
N ARG A 223 -12.53 -1.97 -14.80
CA ARG A 223 -12.13 -1.39 -13.52
C ARG A 223 -13.04 -1.94 -12.45
N GLU A 224 -12.49 -2.50 -11.38
CA GLU A 224 -13.32 -2.87 -10.24
C GLU A 224 -13.71 -1.61 -9.43
N ASP A 225 -15.00 -1.48 -9.13
CA ASP A 225 -15.53 -0.42 -8.27
C ASP A 225 -15.17 -0.72 -6.81
N PHE A 226 -14.26 0.07 -6.24
CA PHE A 226 -13.88 -0.03 -4.83
C PHE A 226 -14.97 0.50 -3.89
N GLU A 227 -15.94 1.28 -4.40
CA GLU A 227 -17.11 1.74 -3.63
C GLU A 227 -18.03 0.58 -3.20
N LYS A 228 -17.98 -0.58 -3.87
CA LYS A 228 -18.76 -1.77 -3.47
C LYS A 228 -18.13 -2.58 -2.35
N GLU A 229 -16.93 -2.22 -1.86
CA GLU A 229 -16.36 -2.80 -0.64
C GLU A 229 -17.00 -2.23 0.65
N GLU A 230 -18.29 -1.85 0.62
CA GLU A 230 -19.09 -1.68 1.85
C GLU A 230 -19.17 -2.96 2.68
N ASN A 231 -18.84 -4.12 2.10
CA ASN A 231 -18.76 -5.37 2.80
C ASN A 231 -17.32 -5.88 2.87
N ILE A 232 -16.66 -5.58 3.99
CA ILE A 232 -15.52 -6.35 4.54
C ILE A 232 -16.00 -7.77 4.97
N ASN A 233 -16.90 -8.40 4.20
CA ASN A 233 -17.39 -9.77 4.43
C ASN A 233 -16.56 -10.81 3.69
N LEU A 234 -15.60 -10.42 2.85
CA LEU A 234 -14.78 -11.34 2.06
C LEU A 234 -13.45 -11.72 2.73
N LEU A 235 -13.34 -11.55 4.06
CA LEU A 235 -12.14 -11.95 4.80
C LEU A 235 -12.09 -13.44 5.18
N PHE A 236 -13.14 -14.23 4.91
CA PHE A 236 -13.21 -15.65 5.33
C PHE A 236 -13.98 -16.57 4.37
N ALA A 237 -13.70 -16.51 3.08
CA ALA A 237 -14.06 -17.60 2.15
C ALA A 237 -12.82 -18.45 1.84
#